data_AF-A0A958Q9T9-F1
#
_entry.id   AF-A0A958Q9T9-F1
#
_cell.length_a   1.000
_cell.length_b   1.000
_cell.length_c   1.000
_cell.angle_alpha   90.00
_cell.angle_beta   90.00
_cell.angle_gamma   90.00
#
_symmetry.space_group_name_H-M   'P 1'
#
loop_
_entity.id
_entity.type
_entity.pdbx_description
1 polymer ?
#
loop_
_entity_poly.entity_id
_entity_poly.type
_entity_poly.pdbx_seq_one_letter_code
_entity_poly.pdbx_strand_id
1 'polypeptide(L)'
;MSRSVTLTGKLLMACYYVVVIIAILASMEYGLAYLYNHPPEQQWIRRGIQDYFVNWERTQIQRTEACSMYDPAFTYRLRPGVCQFKEREFDTTISINSAGYRS
;
A
#
# COMPACT_ATOMS: atom_id res chain seq x y z
N MET A 1 42.92 -24.08 -12.96
CA MET A 1 43.17 -22.85 -12.19
C MET A 1 42.48 -21.59 -12.76
N SER A 2 42.12 -21.51 -14.05
CA SER A 2 41.46 -20.33 -14.66
C SER A 2 39.95 -20.17 -14.35
N ARG A 3 39.21 -21.28 -14.15
CA ARG A 3 37.75 -21.24 -13.86
C ARG A 3 37.39 -20.71 -12.48
N SER A 4 38.26 -20.85 -11.47
CA SER A 4 37.97 -20.38 -10.11
C SER A 4 38.02 -18.87 -10.01
N VAL A 5 38.98 -18.22 -10.70
CA VAL A 5 39.16 -16.75 -10.71
C VAL A 5 38.00 -16.03 -11.41
N THR A 6 37.45 -16.63 -12.47
CA THR A 6 36.29 -16.06 -13.17
C THR A 6 34.99 -16.22 -12.38
N LEU A 7 34.89 -17.24 -11.52
CA LEU A 7 33.73 -17.45 -10.65
C LEU A 7 33.72 -16.47 -9.46
N THR A 8 34.87 -16.26 -8.80
CA THR A 8 34.99 -15.27 -7.73
C THR A 8 34.73 -13.85 -8.21
N GLY A 9 35.21 -13.47 -9.40
CA GLY A 9 34.91 -12.17 -9.99
C GLY A 9 33.42 -11.93 -10.25
N LYS A 10 32.72 -12.95 -10.77
CA LYS A 10 31.26 -12.88 -10.99
C LYS A 10 30.47 -12.77 -9.69
N LEU A 11 30.88 -13.50 -8.66
CA LEU A 11 30.26 -13.44 -7.33
C LEU A 11 30.43 -12.06 -6.67
N LEU A 12 31.63 -11.48 -6.76
CA LEU A 12 31.89 -10.14 -6.22
C LEU A 12 31.03 -9.07 -6.92
N MET A 13 30.88 -9.15 -8.24
CA MET A 13 30.00 -8.24 -8.99
C MET A 13 28.53 -8.42 -8.59
N ALA A 14 28.06 -9.66 -8.44
CA ALA A 14 26.70 -9.93 -7.99
C ALA A 14 26.45 -9.35 -6.59
N CYS A 15 27.37 -9.54 -5.64
CA CYS A 15 27.27 -8.94 -4.31
C CYS A 15 27.24 -7.41 -4.37
N TYR A 16 28.08 -6.79 -5.21
CA TYR A 16 28.06 -5.35 -5.41
C TYR A 16 26.68 -4.85 -5.89
N TYR A 17 26.10 -5.48 -6.91
CA TYR A 17 24.76 -5.10 -7.38
C TYR A 17 23.68 -5.28 -6.32
N VAL A 18 23.72 -6.37 -5.56
CA VAL A 18 22.78 -6.60 -4.46
C VAL A 18 22.90 -5.49 -3.42
N VAL A 19 24.11 -5.12 -3.02
CA VAL A 19 24.33 -4.02 -2.06
C VAL A 19 23.83 -2.69 -2.60
N VAL A 20 24.08 -2.39 -3.89
CA VAL A 20 23.57 -1.17 -4.53
C VAL A 20 22.04 -1.15 -4.56
N ILE A 21 21.40 -2.27 -4.92
CA ILE A 21 19.93 -2.37 -4.93
C ILE A 21 19.37 -2.17 -3.52
N ILE A 22 19.96 -2.81 -2.50
CA ILE A 22 19.54 -2.63 -1.10
C ILE A 22 19.70 -1.17 -0.68
N ALA A 23 20.82 -0.52 -1.02
CA ALA A 23 21.03 0.89 -0.71
C ALA A 23 20.00 1.79 -1.37
N ILE A 24 19.64 1.53 -2.63
CA ILE A 24 18.58 2.27 -3.34
C ILE A 24 17.24 2.08 -2.62
N LEU A 25 16.84 0.83 -2.33
CA LEU A 25 15.57 0.55 -1.64
C LEU A 25 15.52 1.18 -0.25
N ALA A 26 16.62 1.09 0.53
CA ALA A 26 16.71 1.72 1.83
C ALA A 26 16.60 3.26 1.74
N SER A 27 17.23 3.86 0.72
CA SER A 27 17.14 5.32 0.50
C SER A 27 15.72 5.76 0.12
N MET A 28 15.01 4.95 -0.67
CA MET A 28 13.61 5.19 -1.01
C MET A 28 12.70 5.07 0.22
N GLU A 29 12.86 4.01 1.01
CA GLU A 29 12.08 3.80 2.23
C GLU A 29 12.32 4.93 3.24
N TYR A 30 13.57 5.33 3.43
CA TYR A 30 13.91 6.48 4.27
C TYR A 30 13.30 7.79 3.74
N GLY A 31 13.38 8.03 2.42
CA GLY A 31 12.79 9.21 1.79
C GLY A 31 11.27 9.28 1.98
N LEU A 32 10.57 8.14 1.84
CA LEU A 32 9.13 8.03 2.09
C LEU A 32 8.79 8.26 3.56
N ALA A 33 9.54 7.65 4.48
CA ALA A 33 9.35 7.85 5.92
C ALA A 33 9.59 9.31 6.34
N TYR A 34 10.59 9.96 5.76
CA TYR A 34 10.88 11.37 5.98
C TYR A 34 9.74 12.27 5.49
N LEU A 35 9.27 12.07 4.25
CA LEU A 35 8.15 12.83 3.68
C LEU A 35 6.85 12.63 4.47
N TYR A 36 6.66 11.45 5.05
CA TYR A 36 5.51 11.14 5.90
C TYR A 36 5.56 11.92 7.22
N ASN A 37 6.72 11.95 7.88
CA ASN A 37 6.89 12.65 9.15
C ASN A 37 7.02 14.17 8.99
N HIS A 38 7.41 14.63 7.80
CA HIS A 38 7.60 16.04 7.45
C HIS A 38 6.84 16.36 6.16
N PRO A 39 5.50 16.53 6.23
CA PRO A 39 4.68 16.75 5.05
C PRO A 39 5.12 18.02 4.32
N PRO A 40 5.41 17.94 3.00
CA PRO A 40 5.88 19.09 2.25
C PRO A 40 4.79 20.16 2.12
N GLU A 41 5.17 21.43 2.31
CA GLU A 41 4.25 22.57 2.15
C GLU A 41 3.83 22.79 0.68
N GLN A 42 4.64 22.29 -0.26
CA GLN A 42 4.38 22.40 -1.69
C GLN A 42 3.15 21.56 -2.10
N GLN A 43 2.12 22.25 -2.58
CA GLN A 43 0.80 21.65 -2.84
C GLN A 43 0.82 20.50 -3.85
N TRP A 44 1.69 20.54 -4.87
CA TRP A 44 1.74 19.50 -5.90
C TRP A 44 2.27 18.16 -5.34
N ILE A 45 3.27 18.20 -4.46
CA ILE A 45 3.78 17.00 -3.78
C ILE A 45 2.72 16.44 -2.84
N ARG A 46 2.08 17.31 -2.06
CA ARG A 46 1.01 16.91 -1.14
C ARG A 46 -0.14 16.22 -1.87
N ARG A 47 -0.57 16.75 -3.02
CA ARG A 47 -1.60 16.11 -3.86
C ARG A 47 -1.16 14.74 -4.35
N GLY A 48 0.07 14.60 -4.83
CA GLY A 48 0.59 13.30 -5.28
C GLY A 48 0.59 12.24 -4.16
N ILE A 49 0.97 12.63 -2.95
CA ILE A 49 0.95 11.73 -1.77
C ILE A 49 -0.49 11.37 -1.38
N GLN A 50 -1.41 12.35 -1.39
CA GLN A 50 -2.82 12.11 -1.10
C GLN A 50 -3.46 11.17 -2.14
N ASP A 51 -3.18 11.39 -3.42
CA ASP A 51 -3.67 10.54 -4.51
C ASP A 51 -3.13 9.11 -4.37
N TYR A 52 -1.85 8.96 -4.03
CA TYR A 52 -1.28 7.64 -3.74
C TYR A 52 -2.03 6.94 -2.60
N PHE A 53 -2.21 7.64 -1.47
CA PHE A 53 -2.90 7.09 -0.31
C PHE A 53 -4.34 6.68 -0.64
N VAL A 54 -5.10 7.53 -1.32
CA VAL A 54 -6.51 7.27 -1.66
C VAL A 54 -6.67 6.10 -2.63
N ASN A 55 -5.73 5.92 -3.56
CA ASN A 55 -5.86 4.90 -4.61
C ASN A 55 -5.21 3.55 -4.25
N TRP A 56 -4.19 3.54 -3.38
CA TRP A 56 -3.38 2.34 -3.12
C TRP A 56 -3.40 1.86 -1.67
N GLU A 57 -3.40 2.76 -0.68
CA GLU A 57 -3.40 2.36 0.75
C GLU A 57 -4.80 2.32 1.37
N ARG A 58 -5.71 3.17 0.91
CA ARG A 58 -7.04 3.31 1.51
C ARG A 58 -7.87 2.05 1.28
N THR A 59 -8.44 1.53 2.37
CA THR A 59 -9.34 0.38 2.30
C THR A 59 -10.70 0.83 1.79
N GLN A 60 -11.03 0.44 0.56
CA GLN A 60 -12.35 0.70 0.00
C GLN A 60 -13.30 -0.42 0.44
N ILE A 61 -14.17 -0.16 1.43
CA ILE A 61 -15.16 -1.13 1.96
C ILE A 61 -16.01 -1.82 0.88
N GLN A 62 -16.19 -1.16 -0.27
CA GLN A 62 -16.94 -1.67 -1.42
C GLN A 62 -16.19 -2.81 -2.14
N ARG A 63 -14.86 -2.81 -2.07
CA ARG A 63 -13.97 -3.83 -2.65
C ARG A 63 -13.60 -4.92 -1.65
N THR A 64 -13.91 -4.74 -0.37
CA THR A 64 -13.61 -5.70 0.69
C THR A 64 -14.65 -6.79 0.72
N GLU A 65 -14.29 -8.03 0.35
CA GLU A 65 -15.22 -9.17 0.31
C GLU A 65 -15.94 -9.44 1.64
N ALA A 66 -15.30 -9.11 2.76
CA ALA A 66 -15.88 -9.25 4.09
C ALA A 66 -17.06 -8.29 4.34
N CYS A 67 -17.08 -7.13 3.66
CA CYS A 67 -18.04 -6.06 3.90
C CYS A 67 -18.92 -5.72 2.69
N SER A 68 -18.59 -6.25 1.52
CA SER A 68 -19.40 -6.14 0.31
C SER A 68 -19.87 -7.52 -0.18
N MET A 69 -20.96 -7.50 -0.92
CA MET A 69 -21.51 -8.62 -1.65
C MET A 69 -21.95 -8.14 -3.03
N TYR A 70 -21.98 -9.04 -3.99
CA TYR A 70 -22.46 -8.71 -5.34
C TYR A 70 -23.96 -8.40 -5.29
N ASP A 71 -24.36 -7.34 -6.00
CA ASP A 71 -25.77 -6.97 -6.22
C ASP A 71 -25.96 -6.69 -7.72
N PRO A 72 -26.87 -7.38 -8.41
CA PRO A 72 -27.03 -7.24 -9.86
C PRO A 72 -27.56 -5.85 -10.27
N ALA A 73 -28.19 -5.09 -9.38
CA ALA A 73 -28.70 -3.75 -9.69
C ALA A 73 -27.62 -2.66 -9.56
N PHE A 74 -26.66 -2.83 -8.65
CA PHE A 74 -25.67 -1.79 -8.29
C PHE A 74 -24.21 -2.23 -8.45
N THR A 75 -23.96 -3.41 -9.04
CA THR A 75 -22.66 -4.10 -9.10
C THR A 75 -22.15 -4.59 -7.74
N TYR A 76 -22.42 -3.86 -6.66
CA TYR A 76 -22.13 -4.29 -5.29
C TYR A 76 -23.15 -3.70 -4.30
N ARG A 77 -23.24 -4.33 -3.13
CA ARG A 77 -23.97 -3.84 -1.96
C ARG A 77 -23.17 -4.15 -0.70
N LEU A 78 -23.29 -3.32 0.33
CA LEU A 78 -22.67 -3.62 1.62
C LEU A 78 -23.44 -4.74 2.33
N ARG A 79 -22.71 -5.65 3.00
CA ARG A 79 -23.32 -6.75 3.75
C ARG A 79 -24.04 -6.20 5.00
N PRO A 80 -25.30 -6.57 5.23
CA PRO A 80 -26.01 -6.18 6.46
C PRO A 80 -25.30 -6.66 7.72
N GLY A 81 -25.34 -5.85 8.79
CA GLY A 81 -24.69 -6.14 10.06
C GLY A 81 -23.62 -5.12 10.41
N VAL A 82 -22.54 -5.56 11.04
CA VAL A 82 -21.42 -4.71 11.44
C VAL A 82 -20.20 -5.07 10.61
N CYS A 83 -19.63 -4.10 9.90
CA CYS A 83 -18.35 -4.23 9.22
C CYS A 83 -17.28 -3.49 10.02
N GLN A 84 -16.18 -4.18 10.28
CA GLN A 84 -14.96 -3.59 10.85
C GLN A 84 -13.85 -3.68 9.83
N PHE A 85 -13.18 -2.56 9.59
CA PHE A 85 -11.98 -2.54 8.78
C PHE A 85 -10.96 -1.59 9.40
N LYS A 86 -9.70 -2.00 9.27
CA LYS A 86 -8.58 -1.30 9.84
C LYS A 86 -7.76 -0.68 8.73
N GLU A 87 -7.65 0.64 8.77
CA GLU A 87 -6.72 1.40 7.97
C GLU A 87 -5.48 1.74 8.80
N ARG A 88 -4.47 2.32 8.15
CA ARG A 88 -3.25 2.78 8.81
C ARG A 88 -3.53 3.81 9.92
N GLU A 89 -4.49 4.71 9.68
CA GLU A 89 -4.81 5.81 10.59
C GLU A 89 -6.00 5.51 11.51
N PHE A 90 -6.98 4.71 11.06
CA PHE A 90 -8.24 4.53 11.77
C PHE A 90 -8.67 3.06 11.80
N ASP A 91 -9.20 2.66 12.95
CA ASP A 91 -10.01 1.45 13.07
C ASP A 91 -11.48 1.87 12.98
N THR A 92 -12.16 1.45 11.92
CA THR A 92 -13.50 1.94 11.60
C THR A 92 -14.50 0.80 11.71
N THR A 93 -15.49 0.99 12.59
CA THR A 93 -16.66 0.12 12.71
C THR A 93 -17.88 0.83 12.12
N ILE A 94 -18.56 0.19 11.17
CA ILE A 94 -19.76 0.73 10.52
C ILE A 94 -20.91 -0.26 10.68
N SER A 95 -22.07 0.25 11.13
CA SER A 95 -23.34 -0.47 11.11
C SER A 95 -24.01 -0.31 9.74
N ILE A 96 -24.46 -1.42 9.17
CA ILE A 96 -25.06 -1.51 7.84
C ILE A 96 -26.45 -2.13 7.99
N ASN A 97 -27.46 -1.41 7.53
CA ASN A 97 -28.84 -1.88 7.60
C ASN A 97 -29.12 -3.02 6.60
N SER A 98 -30.31 -3.62 6.68
CA SER A 98 -30.74 -4.70 5.77
C SER A 98 -30.77 -4.30 4.29
N ALA A 99 -30.87 -3.00 4.00
CA ALA A 99 -30.83 -2.45 2.66
C ALA A 99 -29.41 -2.13 2.17
N GLY A 100 -28.36 -2.43 2.95
CA GLY A 100 -26.96 -2.23 2.55
C GLY A 100 -26.47 -0.78 2.64
N TYR A 101 -27.16 0.08 3.40
CA TYR A 101 -26.74 1.46 3.67
C TYR A 101 -26.08 1.56 5.04
N ARG A 102 -25.12 2.49 5.15
CA ARG A 102 -24.50 2.85 6.43
C ARG A 102 -25.54 3.59 7.28
N SER A 103 -25.73 3.16 8.51
CA SER A 103 -26.63 3.80 9.49
C SER A 103 -25.86 4.66 10.47
#